data_AF-A0A8T0PI69-F1
#
_entry.id   AF-A0A8T0PI69-F1
#
_cell.length_a   1.000
_cell.length_b   1.000
_cell.length_c   1.000
_cell.angle_alpha   90.00
_cell.angle_beta   90.00
_cell.angle_gamma   90.00
#
_symmetry.space_group_name_H-M   'P 1'
#
loop_
_entity.id
_entity.type
_entity.pdbx_description
1 polymer ?
#
loop_
_entity_poly.entity_id
_entity_poly.type
_entity_poly.pdbx_seq_one_letter_code
_entity_poly.pdbx_strand_id
1 'polypeptide(L)'
;MADHLILQCCFAKEVWHLASLWTQDLVKMPTEGLPIAAWWEQELAGLPKKLRRTKASLMMYTAWNLWKERNRHSFEHTSSDTVRVLQDIKVEVSVQKLACGGLVIPFLS
;
A
#
# COMPACT_ATOMS: atom_id res chain seq x y z
N MET A 1 1.95 -18.24 -0.27
CA MET A 1 1.34 -17.80 -1.55
C MET A 1 0.87 -16.35 -1.50
N ALA A 2 0.20 -15.91 -0.42
CA ALA A 2 -0.14 -14.50 -0.20
C ALA A 2 1.08 -13.57 -0.22
N ASP A 3 2.18 -13.93 0.46
CA ASP A 3 3.42 -13.12 0.48
C ASP A 3 3.96 -12.89 -0.93
N HIS A 4 3.97 -13.94 -1.77
CA HIS A 4 4.47 -13.84 -3.13
C HIS A 4 3.62 -12.90 -4.00
N LEU A 5 2.29 -12.96 -3.84
CA LEU A 5 1.36 -12.20 -4.66
C LEU A 5 1.23 -10.73 -4.24
N ILE A 6 1.39 -10.43 -2.95
CA ILE A 6 1.18 -9.09 -2.40
C ILE A 6 2.50 -8.34 -2.20
N LEU A 7 3.62 -9.03 -2.01
CA LEU A 7 4.92 -8.38 -1.73
C LEU A 7 6.00 -8.70 -2.77
N GLN A 8 6.07 -9.94 -3.28
CA GLN A 8 7.29 -10.40 -3.96
C GLN A 8 7.22 -10.43 -5.50
N CYS A 9 6.03 -10.41 -6.12
CA CYS A 9 5.94 -10.37 -7.59
C CYS A 9 6.41 -9.01 -8.13
N CYS A 10 6.97 -8.97 -9.34
CA CYS A 10 7.55 -7.74 -9.92
C CYS A 10 6.54 -6.58 -9.96
N PHE A 11 5.27 -6.89 -10.28
CA PHE A 11 4.19 -5.91 -10.27
C PHE A 11 3.96 -5.31 -8.87
N ALA A 12 3.90 -6.16 -7.84
CA ALA A 12 3.71 -5.71 -6.47
C ALA A 12 4.90 -4.88 -5.99
N LYS A 13 6.13 -5.32 -6.26
CA LYS A 13 7.35 -4.58 -5.93
C LYS A 13 7.33 -3.18 -6.54
N GLU A 14 6.93 -3.04 -7.80
CA GLU A 14 6.84 -1.74 -8.47
C GLU A 14 5.78 -0.84 -7.82
N VAL A 15 4.59 -1.36 -7.49
CA VAL A 15 3.55 -0.58 -6.81
C VAL A 15 4.02 -0.15 -5.41
N TRP A 16 4.69 -1.02 -4.66
CA TRP A 16 5.28 -0.67 -3.36
C TRP A 16 6.36 0.40 -3.50
N HIS A 17 7.16 0.35 -4.56
CA HIS A 17 8.18 1.35 -4.84
C HIS A 17 7.56 2.71 -5.16
N LEU A 18 6.56 2.73 -6.03
CA LEU A 18 5.80 3.95 -6.33
C LEU A 18 5.09 4.52 -5.08
N ALA A 19 4.58 3.66 -4.21
CA ALA A 19 3.98 4.06 -2.94
C ALA A 19 5.03 4.63 -1.97
N SER A 20 6.24 4.08 -1.94
CA SER A 20 7.33 4.62 -1.10
C SER A 20 7.74 6.01 -1.56
N LEU A 21 7.93 6.20 -2.87
CA LEU A 21 8.25 7.50 -3.47
C LEU A 21 7.15 8.53 -3.16
N TRP A 22 5.89 8.16 -3.37
CA TRP A 22 4.75 9.05 -3.11
C TRP A 22 4.64 9.45 -1.64
N THR A 23 4.96 8.54 -0.72
CA THR A 23 4.82 8.77 0.71
C THR A 23 6.10 9.27 1.39
N GLN A 24 7.14 9.60 0.60
CA GLN A 24 8.46 10.01 1.10
C GLN A 24 9.02 8.99 2.11
N ASP A 25 8.98 7.70 1.72
CA ASP A 25 9.44 6.55 2.50
C ASP A 25 8.74 6.33 3.85
N LEU A 26 7.59 6.97 4.08
CA LEU A 26 6.72 6.60 5.20
C LEU A 26 6.24 5.16 5.06
N VAL A 27 5.82 4.76 3.86
CA VAL A 27 5.67 3.36 3.47
C VAL A 27 6.99 2.91 2.86
N LYS A 28 7.60 1.85 3.39
CA LYS A 28 8.84 1.31 2.85
C LYS A 28 8.56 0.14 1.91
N MET A 29 9.56 -0.21 1.12
CA MET A 29 9.56 -1.47 0.38
C MET A 29 9.47 -2.67 1.33
N PRO A 30 8.73 -3.73 0.95
CA PRO A 30 8.75 -4.99 1.66
C PRO A 30 10.16 -5.55 1.79
N THR A 31 10.52 -6.01 3.00
CA THR A 31 11.80 -6.70 3.21
C THR A 31 11.79 -8.05 2.50
N GLU A 32 12.79 -8.31 1.67
CA GLU A 32 12.88 -9.59 0.95
C GLU A 32 13.02 -10.76 1.93
N GLY A 33 12.29 -11.86 1.66
CA GLY A 33 12.31 -13.06 2.49
C GLY A 33 11.52 -12.95 3.81
N LEU A 34 10.99 -11.78 4.16
CA LEU A 34 10.19 -11.60 5.38
C LEU A 34 8.69 -11.88 5.08
N PRO A 35 7.99 -12.67 5.92
CA PRO A 35 6.54 -12.84 5.79
C PRO A 35 5.80 -11.51 5.94
N ILE A 36 4.65 -11.37 5.26
CA ILE A 36 3.88 -10.11 5.27
C ILE A 36 3.50 -9.65 6.68
N ALA A 37 3.11 -10.59 7.55
CA ALA A 37 2.75 -10.28 8.93
C ALA A 37 3.95 -9.73 9.72
N ALA A 38 5.11 -10.37 9.60
CA ALA A 38 6.33 -9.93 10.27
C ALA A 38 6.82 -8.58 9.74
N TRP A 39 6.76 -8.36 8.43
CA TRP A 39 7.08 -7.06 7.84
C TRP A 39 6.12 -5.97 8.32
N TRP A 40 4.82 -6.26 8.38
CA TRP A 40 3.81 -5.32 8.88
C TRP A 40 4.04 -4.93 10.34
N GLU A 41 4.33 -5.92 11.20
CA GLU A 41 4.66 -5.69 12.60
C GLU A 41 5.92 -4.84 12.75
N GLN A 42 6.98 -5.18 12.01
CA GLN A 42 8.25 -4.44 12.00
C GLN A 42 8.03 -2.97 11.61
N GLU A 43 7.28 -2.72 10.54
CA GLU A 43 7.07 -1.37 10.01
C GLU A 43 6.24 -0.47 10.93
N LEU A 44 5.41 -1.07 11.81
CA LEU A 44 4.55 -0.34 12.75
C LEU A 44 5.09 -0.29 14.18
N ALA A 45 6.12 -1.07 14.49
CA ALA A 45 6.74 -1.14 15.81
C ALA A 45 7.33 0.22 16.23
N GLY A 46 7.15 0.58 17.50
CA GLY A 46 7.73 1.80 18.09
C GLY A 46 7.16 3.14 17.58
N LEU A 47 6.24 3.15 16.60
CA LEU A 47 5.69 4.38 16.06
C LEU A 47 4.65 5.02 17.01
N PRO A 48 4.65 6.37 17.15
CA PRO A 48 3.59 7.08 17.86
C PRO A 48 2.19 6.75 17.29
N LYS A 49 1.17 6.71 18.15
CA LYS A 49 -0.20 6.27 17.79
C LYS A 49 -0.75 6.90 16.51
N LYS A 50 -0.56 8.22 16.31
CA LYS A 50 -1.03 8.93 15.11
C LYS A 50 -0.30 8.46 13.85
N LEU A 51 1.03 8.46 13.88
CA LEU A 51 1.86 8.04 12.74
C LEU A 51 1.66 6.57 12.39
N ARG A 52 1.55 5.70 13.41
CA ARG A 52 1.24 4.28 13.26
C ARG A 52 -0.08 4.07 12.52
N ARG A 53 -1.14 4.82 12.88
CA ARG A 53 -2.44 4.75 12.19
C ARG A 53 -2.33 5.20 10.74
N THR A 54 -1.65 6.31 10.48
CA THR A 54 -1.45 6.81 9.10
C THR A 54 -0.70 5.79 8.25
N LYS A 55 0.43 5.28 8.75
CA LYS A 55 1.24 4.29 8.04
C LYS A 55 0.49 2.98 7.81
N ALA A 56 -0.18 2.45 8.83
CA ALA A 56 -0.99 1.24 8.71
C ALA A 56 -2.11 1.39 7.67
N SER A 57 -2.76 2.56 7.63
CA SER A 57 -3.79 2.84 6.63
C SER A 57 -3.23 2.82 5.21
N LEU A 58 -2.10 3.52 4.98
CA LEU A 58 -1.45 3.54 3.67
C LEU A 58 -1.03 2.13 3.22
N MET A 59 -0.40 1.35 4.11
CA MET A 59 -0.05 -0.05 3.84
C MET A 59 -1.28 -0.90 3.50
N MET A 60 -2.41 -0.67 4.19
CA MET A 60 -3.66 -1.38 3.96
C MET A 60 -4.26 -1.05 2.60
N TYR A 61 -4.32 0.23 2.22
CA TYR A 61 -4.82 0.62 0.89
C TYR A 61 -3.93 0.11 -0.24
N THR A 62 -2.61 0.12 -0.07
CA THR A 62 -1.71 -0.45 -1.07
C THR A 62 -1.92 -1.96 -1.23
N ALA A 63 -1.96 -2.72 -0.13
CA ALA A 63 -2.21 -4.16 -0.17
C ALA A 63 -3.59 -4.50 -0.74
N TRP A 64 -4.62 -3.71 -0.39
CA TRP A 64 -5.98 -3.86 -0.91
C TRP A 64 -6.05 -3.65 -2.42
N ASN A 65 -5.43 -2.60 -2.95
CA ASN A 65 -5.44 -2.33 -4.38
C ASN A 65 -4.65 -3.36 -5.19
N LEU A 66 -3.55 -3.88 -4.63
CA LEU A 66 -2.83 -5.01 -5.22
C LEU A 66 -3.70 -6.27 -5.29
N TRP A 67 -4.46 -6.56 -4.23
CA TRP A 67 -5.40 -7.67 -4.22
C TRP A 67 -6.53 -7.48 -5.24
N LYS A 68 -7.11 -6.27 -5.35
CA LYS A 68 -8.13 -5.94 -6.35
C LYS A 68 -7.62 -6.12 -7.78
N GLU A 69 -6.44 -5.61 -8.09
CA GLU A 69 -5.84 -5.75 -9.43
C GLU A 69 -5.61 -7.23 -9.76
N ARG A 70 -5.13 -8.02 -8.80
CA ARG A 70 -4.97 -9.46 -8.99
C ARG A 70 -6.29 -10.18 -9.29
N ASN A 71 -7.35 -9.80 -8.59
CA ASN A 71 -8.68 -10.34 -8.85
C ASN A 71 -9.20 -9.91 -10.21
N ARG A 72 -9.04 -8.64 -10.58
CA ARG A 72 -9.41 -8.13 -11.91
C ARG A 72 -8.71 -8.92 -13.02
N HIS A 73 -7.41 -9.12 -12.91
CA HIS A 73 -6.64 -9.94 -13.85
C HIS A 73 -7.15 -11.39 -13.92
N SER A 74 -7.56 -11.97 -12.79
CA SER A 74 -7.98 -13.38 -12.73
C SER A 74 -9.43 -13.60 -13.17
N PHE A 75 -10.32 -12.64 -12.96
CA PHE A 75 -11.76 -12.76 -13.23
C PHE A 75 -12.24 -11.98 -14.46
N GLU A 76 -11.60 -10.85 -14.78
CA GLU A 76 -12.00 -9.96 -15.89
C GLU A 76 -11.03 -10.02 -17.08
N HIS A 77 -9.91 -10.75 -16.98
CA HIS A 77 -8.85 -10.84 -17.99
C HIS A 77 -8.30 -9.47 -18.45
N THR A 78 -8.48 -8.44 -17.62
CA THR A 78 -7.95 -7.10 -17.85
C THR A 78 -6.78 -6.85 -16.90
N SER A 79 -5.72 -6.23 -17.40
CA SER A 79 -4.56 -5.83 -16.62
C SER A 79 -4.41 -4.32 -16.64
N SER A 80 -4.29 -3.70 -15.48
CA SER A 80 -3.89 -2.31 -15.33
C SER A 80 -2.38 -2.23 -15.14
N ASP A 81 -1.76 -1.12 -15.55
CA ASP A 81 -0.35 -0.88 -15.21
C ASP A 81 -0.21 -0.43 -13.73
N THR A 82 1.03 -0.43 -13.25
CA THR A 82 1.38 -0.10 -11.86
C THR A 82 1.07 1.35 -11.51
N VAL A 83 1.11 2.26 -12.49
CA VAL A 83 0.77 3.68 -12.33
C VAL A 83 -0.72 3.85 -12.08
N ARG A 84 -1.55 3.10 -12.79
CA ARG A 84 -3.00 3.09 -12.59
C ARG A 84 -3.38 2.59 -11.20
N VAL A 85 -2.74 1.51 -10.74
CA VAL A 85 -2.95 1.00 -9.37
C VAL A 85 -2.54 2.03 -8.32
N LEU A 86 -1.42 2.75 -8.52
CA LEU A 86 -1.03 3.85 -7.64
C LEU A 86 -2.06 4.98 -7.62
N GLN A 87 -2.63 5.34 -8.77
CA GLN A 87 -3.68 6.35 -8.85
C GLN A 87 -4.93 5.92 -8.06
N ASP A 88 -5.35 4.67 -8.19
CA ASP A 88 -6.50 4.15 -7.45
C ASP A 88 -6.26 4.18 -5.93
N ILE A 89 -5.05 3.82 -5.47
CA ILE A 89 -4.62 3.97 -4.07
C ILE A 89 -4.75 5.42 -3.61
N LYS A 90 -4.22 6.38 -4.39
CA LYS A 90 -4.27 7.82 -4.07
C LYS A 90 -5.71 8.33 -3.95
N VAL A 91 -6.59 7.89 -4.85
CA VAL A 91 -8.01 8.26 -4.85
C VAL A 91 -8.68 7.72 -3.58
N GLU A 92 -8.53 6.44 -3.26
CA GLU A 92 -9.17 5.83 -2.09
C GLU A 92 -8.70 6.47 -0.77
N VAL A 93 -7.41 6.74 -0.65
CA VAL A 93 -6.83 7.45 0.51
C VAL A 93 -7.40 8.87 0.62
N SER A 94 -7.60 9.56 -0.51
CA SER A 94 -8.18 10.91 -0.52
C SER A 94 -9.66 10.91 -0.14
N VAL A 95 -10.44 9.94 -0.62
CA VAL A 95 -11.85 9.77 -0.24
C VAL A 95 -11.97 9.49 1.25
N GLN A 96 -11.12 8.61 1.81
CA GLN A 96 -11.15 8.32 3.24
C GLN A 96 -10.85 9.55 4.11
N LYS A 97 -9.92 10.42 3.68
CA LYS A 97 -9.67 11.70 4.36
C LYS A 97 -10.91 12.57 4.42
N LEU A 98 -11.61 12.72 3.30
CA LEU A 98 -12.82 13.53 3.22
C LEU A 98 -13.96 12.95 4.06
N ALA A 99 -14.10 11.62 4.09
CA ALA A 99 -15.16 10.94 4.81
C ALA A 99 -14.95 10.90 6.33
N CYS A 100 -13.72 10.72 6.81
CA CYS A 100 -13.45 10.44 8.22
C CYS A 100 -12.58 11.50 8.93
N GLY A 101 -12.08 12.52 8.22
CA GLY A 101 -11.19 13.56 8.77
C GLY A 101 -9.88 13.04 9.40
N GLY A 102 -9.58 11.74 9.27
CA GLY A 102 -8.72 11.01 10.20
C GLY A 102 -7.28 10.76 9.77
N LEU A 103 -6.95 10.97 8.49
CA LEU A 103 -5.58 10.80 8.00
C LEU A 103 -4.90 12.16 7.80
N VAL A 104 -4.16 12.60 8.83
CA VAL A 104 -3.10 13.58 8.62
C VAL A 104 -1.99 12.86 7.87
N ILE A 105 -1.94 13.05 6.55
CA ILE A 105 -0.77 12.68 5.73
C ILE A 105 0.04 13.96 5.62
N PRO A 106 1.18 14.08 6.33
CA PRO A 106 1.96 15.32 6.38
C PRO A 106 2.48 15.78 5.01
N PHE A 107 2.49 14.88 4.02
CA PHE A 107 3.22 15.01 2.75
C PHE A 107 2.30 15.20 1.53
N LEU A 108 0.99 15.37 1.75
CA LEU A 108 0.02 15.69 0.69
C LEU A 108 -0.52 17.09 0.97
N SER A 109 0.28 18.09 0.61
CA SER A 109 -0.15 19.47 0.35
C SER A 109 -0.29 19.66 -1.15
#